data_AF-A0AA97FSY8-F1
#
_entry.id   AF-A0AA97FSY8-F1
#
_cell.length_a   1.000
_cell.length_b   1.000
_cell.length_c   1.000
_cell.angle_alpha   90.00
_cell.angle_beta   90.00
_cell.angle_gamma   90.00
#
_symmetry.space_group_name_H-M   'P 1'
#
loop_
_entity.id
_entity.type
_entity.pdbx_description
1 polymer ?
#
loop_
_entity_poly.entity_id
_entity_poly.type
_entity_poly.pdbx_seq_one_letter_code
_entity_poly.pdbx_strand_id
1 'polypeptide(L)'
;MSRRRQGRGRISSIDQLPDEAGPFVVDAIKALNERKRTQEEIREELNNHLLGIGCDPISSSAFNRYSLNLATQGRKMMQAREVAGIFAERMDEQPDGDVGLLLGETLKTLIYDVIIDSTLEGDSPSIKVLGSAAKAVKELELARGANLRAAKLKQDNFIEDTADKVAGVAEEQGLSRKVVDQIRREVLGVKKADK
;
A
#
# COMPACT_ATOMS: atom_id res chain seq x y z
N MET A 1 -13.30 -30.28 -20.95
CA MET A 1 -13.51 -29.32 -19.85
C MET A 1 -13.88 -27.97 -20.43
N SER A 2 -15.05 -27.45 -20.05
CA SER A 2 -15.66 -26.29 -20.71
C SER A 2 -14.91 -24.99 -20.37
N ARG A 3 -14.38 -24.29 -21.39
CA ARG A 3 -13.83 -22.93 -21.24
C ARG A 3 -14.94 -22.00 -20.77
N ARG A 4 -14.95 -21.62 -19.48
CA ARG A 4 -15.78 -20.50 -19.01
C ARG A 4 -15.34 -19.25 -19.75
N ARG A 5 -16.18 -18.77 -20.67
CA ARG A 5 -16.04 -17.45 -21.27
C ARG A 5 -16.13 -16.41 -20.16
N GLN A 6 -15.02 -15.74 -19.85
CA GLN A 6 -15.02 -14.48 -19.09
C GLN A 6 -15.65 -13.40 -19.99
N GLY A 7 -16.97 -13.39 -20.09
CA GLY A 7 -17.69 -12.15 -20.41
C GLY A 7 -17.65 -11.21 -19.21
N ARG A 8 -18.10 -9.96 -19.36
CA ARG A 8 -18.25 -8.97 -18.27
C ARG A 8 -19.17 -9.41 -17.09
N GLY A 9 -19.60 -10.67 -17.08
CA GLY A 9 -20.69 -11.16 -16.24
C GLY A 9 -22.02 -10.57 -16.67
N ARG A 10 -23.13 -11.25 -16.38
CA ARG A 10 -24.43 -10.57 -16.36
C ARG A 10 -24.36 -9.57 -15.22
N ILE A 11 -24.59 -8.29 -15.50
CA ILE A 11 -24.73 -7.24 -14.48
C ILE A 11 -25.72 -7.74 -13.44
N SER A 12 -25.40 -7.64 -12.14
CA SER A 12 -26.28 -8.19 -11.12
C SER A 12 -27.60 -7.41 -11.11
N SER A 13 -28.69 -8.05 -10.73
CA SER A 13 -29.99 -7.35 -10.63
C SER A 13 -29.95 -6.21 -9.61
N ILE A 14 -29.00 -6.23 -8.67
CA ILE A 14 -28.75 -5.14 -7.72
C ILE A 14 -28.03 -3.97 -8.41
N ASP A 15 -27.07 -4.26 -9.30
CA ASP A 15 -26.36 -3.22 -10.07
C ASP A 15 -27.23 -2.60 -11.19
N GLN A 16 -28.40 -3.18 -11.47
CA GLN A 16 -29.38 -2.70 -12.45
C GLN A 16 -30.48 -1.85 -11.81
N LEU A 17 -30.48 -1.72 -10.48
CA LEU A 17 -31.46 -0.90 -9.79
C LEU A 17 -31.28 0.59 -10.15
N PRO A 18 -32.37 1.37 -10.19
CA PRO A 18 -32.27 2.81 -10.43
C PRO A 18 -31.58 3.52 -9.27
N ASP A 19 -31.10 4.73 -9.50
CA ASP A 19 -30.41 5.53 -8.49
C ASP A 19 -31.26 5.79 -7.23
N GLU A 20 -32.60 5.83 -7.38
CA GLU A 20 -33.54 5.95 -6.25
C GLU A 20 -33.44 4.78 -5.25
N ALA A 21 -32.99 3.60 -5.70
CA ALA A 21 -32.80 2.44 -4.84
C ALA A 21 -31.48 2.48 -4.05
N GLY A 22 -30.56 3.38 -4.43
CA GLY A 22 -29.21 3.48 -3.87
C GLY A 22 -29.17 3.55 -2.34
N PRO A 23 -29.96 4.41 -1.67
CA PRO A 23 -30.01 4.48 -0.21
C PRO A 23 -30.38 3.14 0.44
N PHE A 24 -31.35 2.41 -0.11
CA PHE A 24 -31.80 1.13 0.44
C PHE A 24 -30.73 0.04 0.26
N VAL A 25 -30.01 0.05 -0.87
CA VAL A 25 -28.87 -0.85 -1.09
C VAL A 25 -27.76 -0.55 -0.09
N VAL A 26 -27.48 0.73 0.18
CA VAL A 26 -26.49 1.15 1.20
C VAL A 26 -26.89 0.68 2.60
N ASP A 27 -28.16 0.77 2.96
CA ASP A 27 -28.62 0.31 4.27
C ASP A 27 -28.58 -1.21 4.40
N ALA A 28 -28.89 -1.95 3.33
CA ALA A 28 -28.68 -3.40 3.28
C ALA A 28 -27.19 -3.79 3.46
N ILE A 29 -26.27 -3.04 2.84
CA ILE A 29 -24.82 -3.22 3.02
C ILE A 29 -24.40 -2.99 4.48
N LYS A 30 -24.90 -1.92 5.12
CA LYS A 30 -24.61 -1.65 6.54
C LYS A 30 -25.10 -2.80 7.42
N ALA A 31 -26.33 -3.26 7.20
CA ALA A 31 -26.90 -4.37 7.96
C ALA A 31 -26.11 -5.68 7.79
N LEU A 32 -25.63 -5.98 6.57
CA LEU A 32 -24.75 -7.14 6.32
C LEU A 32 -23.43 -7.04 7.10
N ASN A 33 -22.87 -5.84 7.23
CA ASN A 33 -21.64 -5.61 7.99
C ASN A 33 -21.84 -5.69 9.50
N GLU A 34 -23.00 -5.26 10.02
CA GLU A 34 -23.32 -5.35 11.45
C GLU A 34 -23.49 -6.79 11.95
N ARG A 35 -23.84 -7.73 11.06
CA ARG A 35 -24.03 -9.16 11.37
C ARG A 35 -25.06 -9.45 12.49
N LYS A 36 -26.01 -8.54 12.73
CA LYS A 36 -27.07 -8.71 13.74
C LYS A 36 -28.33 -9.40 13.22
N ARG A 37 -28.51 -9.41 11.89
CA ARG A 37 -29.70 -9.90 11.19
C ARG A 37 -29.30 -10.92 10.15
N THR A 38 -30.22 -11.81 9.82
CA THR A 38 -30.02 -12.81 8.77
C THR A 38 -30.03 -12.13 7.39
N GLN A 39 -29.36 -12.77 6.42
CA GLN A 39 -29.36 -12.27 5.04
C GLN A 39 -30.77 -12.21 4.45
N GLU A 40 -31.65 -13.12 4.86
CA GLU A 40 -33.02 -13.17 4.36
C GLU A 40 -33.85 -11.99 4.88
N GLU A 41 -33.77 -11.68 6.19
CA GLU A 41 -34.45 -10.51 6.77
C GLU A 41 -33.99 -9.20 6.10
N ILE A 42 -32.68 -9.07 5.82
CA ILE A 42 -32.13 -7.89 5.16
C ILE A 42 -32.63 -7.81 3.71
N ARG A 43 -32.72 -8.94 3.01
CA ARG A 43 -33.24 -9.02 1.64
C ARG A 43 -34.72 -8.68 1.57
N GLU A 44 -35.52 -9.18 2.52
CA GLU A 44 -36.95 -8.88 2.61
C GLU A 44 -37.18 -7.39 2.81
N GLU A 45 -36.44 -6.76 3.71
CA GLU A 45 -36.51 -5.31 3.93
C GLU A 45 -36.13 -4.53 2.67
N LEU A 46 -35.03 -4.91 2.01
CA LEU A 46 -34.64 -4.30 0.74
C LEU A 46 -35.76 -4.41 -0.30
N ASN A 47 -36.37 -5.59 -0.44
CA ASN A 47 -37.45 -5.81 -1.40
C ASN A 47 -38.73 -5.01 -1.06
N ASN A 48 -39.02 -4.80 0.22
CA ASN A 48 -40.14 -3.94 0.63
C ASN A 48 -39.91 -2.49 0.21
N HIS A 49 -38.68 -1.97 0.35
CA HIS A 49 -38.34 -0.65 -0.15
C HIS A 49 -38.39 -0.56 -1.68
N LEU A 50 -37.87 -1.58 -2.38
CA LEU A 50 -37.93 -1.65 -3.84
C LEU A 50 -39.36 -1.65 -4.37
N LEU A 51 -40.26 -2.38 -3.72
CA LEU A 51 -41.69 -2.37 -4.07
C LEU A 51 -42.30 -0.97 -3.94
N GLY A 52 -41.90 -0.22 -2.90
CA GLY A 52 -42.36 1.16 -2.66
C GLY A 52 -41.97 2.15 -3.76
N ILE A 53 -40.92 1.85 -4.54
CA ILE A 53 -40.46 2.65 -5.69
C ILE A 53 -40.79 1.99 -7.04
N GLY A 54 -41.60 0.91 -7.05
CA GLY A 54 -42.02 0.22 -8.27
C GLY A 54 -40.94 -0.64 -8.95
N CYS A 55 -39.92 -1.06 -8.20
CA CYS A 55 -38.85 -1.94 -8.68
C CYS A 55 -39.15 -3.42 -8.44
N ASP A 56 -38.60 -4.27 -9.32
CA ASP A 56 -38.69 -5.73 -9.16
C ASP A 56 -37.92 -6.22 -7.92
N PRO A 57 -38.43 -7.25 -7.21
CA PRO A 57 -37.74 -7.80 -6.05
C PRO A 57 -36.47 -8.56 -6.44
N ILE A 58 -35.47 -8.46 -5.58
CA ILE A 58 -34.22 -9.21 -5.66
C ILE A 58 -34.42 -10.62 -5.11
N SER A 59 -34.07 -11.61 -5.94
CA SER A 59 -34.07 -13.03 -5.54
C SER A 59 -32.99 -13.37 -4.50
N SER A 60 -33.24 -14.38 -3.67
CA SER A 60 -32.28 -14.83 -2.65
C SER A 60 -30.94 -15.25 -3.24
N SER A 61 -30.92 -15.88 -4.43
CA SER A 61 -29.68 -16.23 -5.12
C SER A 61 -28.88 -15.01 -5.59
N ALA A 62 -29.56 -13.97 -6.10
CA ALA A 62 -28.90 -12.74 -6.51
C ALA A 62 -28.31 -12.00 -5.31
N PHE A 63 -29.07 -11.89 -4.22
CA PHE A 63 -28.63 -11.26 -2.98
C PHE A 63 -27.46 -12.00 -2.33
N ASN A 64 -27.49 -13.34 -2.29
CA ASN A 64 -26.39 -14.14 -1.74
C ASN A 64 -25.09 -13.99 -2.54
N ARG A 65 -25.16 -13.97 -3.89
CA ARG A 65 -23.95 -13.70 -4.70
C ARG A 65 -23.38 -12.32 -4.44
N TYR A 66 -24.25 -11.32 -4.28
CA TYR A 66 -23.85 -9.96 -3.96
C TYR A 66 -23.18 -9.88 -2.58
N SER A 67 -23.79 -10.49 -1.55
CA SER A 67 -23.24 -10.50 -0.18
C SER A 67 -21.88 -11.21 -0.11
N LEU A 68 -21.70 -12.32 -0.83
CA LEU A 68 -20.42 -13.04 -0.92
C LEU A 68 -19.33 -12.20 -1.62
N ASN A 69 -19.68 -11.51 -2.71
CA ASN A 69 -18.75 -10.62 -3.40
C ASN A 69 -18.34 -9.45 -2.50
N LEU A 70 -19.31 -8.82 -1.84
CA LEU A 70 -19.09 -7.73 -0.91
C LEU A 70 -18.19 -8.16 0.26
N ALA A 71 -18.46 -9.33 0.86
CA ALA A 71 -17.64 -9.88 1.94
C ALA A 71 -16.20 -10.14 1.48
N THR A 72 -16.01 -10.61 0.24
CA THR A 72 -14.68 -10.85 -0.33
C THR A 72 -13.92 -9.55 -0.54
N GLN A 73 -14.57 -8.52 -1.08
CA GLN A 73 -13.97 -7.20 -1.26
C GLN A 73 -13.68 -6.52 0.09
N GLY A 74 -14.59 -6.66 1.06
CA GLY A 74 -14.42 -6.14 2.42
C GLY A 74 -13.23 -6.76 3.13
N ARG A 75 -13.03 -8.08 3.03
CA ARG A 75 -11.83 -8.75 3.58
C ARG A 75 -10.54 -8.20 2.99
N LYS A 76 -10.48 -8.03 1.67
CA LYS A 76 -9.31 -7.45 0.97
C LYS A 76 -9.03 -6.01 1.44
N MET A 77 -10.08 -5.21 1.64
CA MET A 77 -9.93 -3.83 2.13
C MET A 77 -9.44 -3.78 3.58
N MET A 78 -9.94 -4.66 4.46
CA MET A 78 -9.45 -4.74 5.83
C MET A 78 -7.98 -5.15 5.90
N GLN A 79 -7.58 -6.16 5.13
CA GLN A 79 -6.17 -6.57 5.02
C GLN A 79 -5.29 -5.40 4.52
N ALA A 80 -5.73 -4.67 3.51
CA ALA A 80 -5.01 -3.49 3.03
C ALA A 80 -4.88 -2.39 4.10
N ARG A 81 -5.92 -2.20 4.92
CA ARG A 81 -5.89 -1.22 6.04
C ARG A 81 -4.98 -1.66 7.18
N GLU A 82 -4.98 -2.93 7.53
CA GLU A 82 -4.09 -3.49 8.56
C GLU A 82 -2.62 -3.30 8.15
N VAL A 83 -2.31 -3.63 6.89
CA VAL A 83 -1.00 -3.39 6.30
C VAL A 83 -0.65 -1.89 6.33
N ALA A 84 -1.59 -1.01 5.95
CA ALA A 84 -1.39 0.44 6.02
C ALA A 84 -1.16 0.94 7.46
N GLY A 85 -1.84 0.35 8.45
CA GLY A 85 -1.65 0.67 9.87
C GLY A 85 -0.27 0.28 10.38
N ILE A 86 0.20 -0.93 10.07
CA ILE A 86 1.56 -1.38 10.36
C ILE A 86 2.60 -0.43 9.76
N PHE A 87 2.34 0.09 8.55
CA PHE A 87 3.22 1.07 7.93
C PHE A 87 3.18 2.43 8.64
N ALA A 88 2.00 2.92 9.02
CA ALA A 88 1.87 4.20 9.70
C ALA A 88 2.57 4.20 11.07
N GLU A 89 2.37 3.15 11.88
CA GLU A 89 3.04 2.99 13.17
C GLU A 89 4.58 2.97 13.02
N ARG A 90 5.07 2.22 12.02
CA ARG A 90 6.51 2.09 11.79
C ARG A 90 7.15 3.31 11.13
N MET A 91 6.38 4.16 10.45
CA MET A 91 6.85 5.46 9.94
C MET A 91 7.05 6.48 11.06
N ASP A 92 6.24 6.43 12.12
CA ASP A 92 6.42 7.30 13.28
C ASP A 92 7.61 6.87 14.18
N GLU A 93 8.01 5.59 14.15
CA GLU A 93 9.05 5.04 15.03
C GLU A 93 10.47 5.00 14.43
N GLN A 94 10.64 5.22 13.12
CA GLN A 94 11.92 4.95 12.44
C GLN A 94 12.50 6.18 11.72
N PRO A 95 13.83 6.44 11.79
CA PRO A 95 14.48 7.43 10.94
C PRO A 95 14.31 7.06 9.44
N ASP A 96 14.21 8.08 8.57
CA ASP A 96 13.85 8.04 7.13
C ASP A 96 14.45 6.89 6.28
N GLY A 97 15.52 6.23 6.72
CA GLY A 97 16.17 5.11 6.04
C GLY A 97 15.54 3.72 6.27
N ASP A 98 14.95 3.45 7.44
CA ASP A 98 14.51 2.09 7.81
C ASP A 98 13.08 1.77 7.31
N VAL A 99 12.26 2.82 7.12
CA VAL A 99 10.92 2.73 6.53
C VAL A 99 10.96 2.11 5.13
N GLY A 100 11.96 2.48 4.32
CA GLY A 100 12.12 1.96 2.95
C GLY A 100 12.51 0.48 2.91
N LEU A 101 13.31 0.01 3.87
CA LEU A 101 13.66 -1.40 4.01
C LEU A 101 12.42 -2.23 4.39
N LEU A 102 11.64 -1.72 5.33
CA LEU A 102 10.44 -2.35 5.84
C LEU A 102 9.32 -2.45 4.80
N LEU A 103 9.07 -1.36 4.06
CA LEU A 103 8.17 -1.35 2.90
C LEU A 103 8.53 -2.43 1.89
N GLY A 104 9.84 -2.59 1.66
CA GLY A 104 10.34 -3.59 0.74
C GLY A 104 10.07 -5.02 1.20
N GLU A 105 10.23 -5.27 2.50
CA GLU A 105 10.00 -6.59 3.07
C GLU A 105 8.50 -6.93 3.12
N THR A 106 7.65 -5.99 3.52
CA THR A 106 6.19 -6.20 3.52
C THR A 106 5.64 -6.41 2.11
N LEU A 107 6.15 -5.69 1.10
CA LEU A 107 5.75 -5.92 -0.29
C LEU A 107 6.11 -7.33 -0.76
N LYS A 108 7.29 -7.86 -0.37
CA LYS A 108 7.68 -9.25 -0.67
C LYS A 108 6.76 -10.25 0.02
N THR A 109 6.39 -10.02 1.28
CA THR A 109 5.43 -10.88 2.01
C THR A 109 4.07 -10.90 1.31
N LEU A 110 3.54 -9.74 0.92
CA LEU A 110 2.25 -9.67 0.20
C LEU A 110 2.29 -10.37 -1.16
N ILE A 111 3.39 -10.20 -1.89
CA ILE A 111 3.61 -10.93 -3.15
C ILE A 111 3.61 -12.43 -2.89
N TYR A 112 4.26 -12.88 -1.81
CA TYR A 112 4.31 -14.28 -1.42
C TYR A 112 2.93 -14.83 -1.05
N ASP A 113 2.14 -14.09 -0.25
CA ASP A 113 0.77 -14.47 0.12
C ASP A 113 -0.13 -14.61 -1.11
N VAL A 114 -0.04 -13.66 -2.06
CA VAL A 114 -0.79 -13.73 -3.34
C VAL A 114 -0.39 -14.96 -4.16
N ILE A 115 0.90 -15.31 -4.17
CA ILE A 115 1.41 -16.50 -4.87
C ILE A 115 0.92 -17.78 -4.17
N ILE A 116 0.96 -17.83 -2.83
CA ILE A 116 0.48 -18.96 -2.04
C ILE A 116 -1.02 -19.15 -2.20
N ASP A 117 -1.83 -18.10 -2.05
CA ASP A 117 -3.28 -18.17 -2.19
C ASP A 117 -3.67 -18.69 -3.58
N SER A 118 -2.99 -18.21 -4.63
CA SER A 118 -3.22 -18.72 -5.99
C SER A 118 -2.88 -20.21 -6.11
N THR A 119 -1.74 -20.66 -5.56
CA THR A 119 -1.32 -22.07 -5.60
C THR A 119 -2.21 -22.99 -4.77
N LEU A 120 -2.71 -22.53 -3.62
CA LEU A 120 -3.62 -23.29 -2.75
C LEU A 120 -5.03 -23.44 -3.34
N GLU A 121 -5.48 -22.48 -4.16
CA GLU A 121 -6.73 -22.59 -4.94
C GLU A 121 -6.62 -23.55 -6.14
N GLY A 122 -5.45 -24.17 -6.35
CA GLY A 122 -5.20 -25.13 -7.44
C GLY A 122 -4.83 -24.48 -8.77
N ASP A 123 -4.70 -23.16 -8.81
CA ASP A 123 -4.23 -22.40 -9.96
C ASP A 123 -2.73 -22.11 -9.81
N SER A 124 -1.92 -22.49 -10.80
CA SER A 124 -0.53 -22.01 -10.80
C SER A 124 -0.55 -20.48 -11.00
N PRO A 125 0.12 -19.67 -10.15
CA PRO A 125 0.14 -18.23 -10.29
C PRO A 125 0.54 -17.90 -11.72
N SER A 126 -0.33 -17.18 -12.44
CA SER A 126 -0.07 -16.93 -13.85
C SER A 126 1.30 -16.29 -14.02
N ILE A 127 2.03 -16.65 -15.08
CA ILE A 127 3.34 -16.07 -15.42
C ILE A 127 3.30 -14.53 -15.39
N LYS A 128 2.13 -13.94 -15.70
CA LYS A 128 1.88 -12.50 -15.64
C LYS A 128 1.90 -11.93 -14.21
N VAL A 129 1.35 -12.66 -13.22
CA VAL A 129 1.40 -12.28 -11.81
C VAL A 129 2.85 -12.34 -11.30
N LEU A 130 3.55 -13.45 -11.58
CA LEU A 130 4.96 -13.60 -11.21
C LEU A 130 5.86 -12.54 -11.87
N GLY A 131 5.63 -12.24 -13.15
CA GLY A 131 6.35 -11.18 -13.86
C GLY A 131 6.08 -9.77 -13.29
N SER A 132 4.83 -9.51 -12.87
CA SER A 132 4.46 -8.23 -12.25
C SER A 132 5.08 -8.08 -10.86
N ALA A 133 5.08 -9.14 -10.07
CA ALA A 133 5.75 -9.20 -8.77
C ALA A 133 7.27 -8.98 -8.89
N ALA A 134 7.93 -9.69 -9.81
CA ALA A 134 9.36 -9.53 -10.07
C ALA A 134 9.71 -8.09 -10.50
N LYS A 135 8.85 -7.46 -11.31
CA LYS A 135 9.01 -6.07 -11.71
C LYS A 135 8.87 -5.11 -10.52
N ALA A 136 7.87 -5.31 -9.67
CA ALA A 136 7.67 -4.50 -8.47
C ALA A 136 8.87 -4.59 -7.51
N VAL A 137 9.41 -5.79 -7.28
CA VAL A 137 10.62 -5.99 -6.48
C VAL A 137 11.84 -5.30 -7.11
N LYS A 138 12.00 -5.38 -8.43
CA LYS A 138 13.09 -4.68 -9.14
C LYS A 138 13.00 -3.17 -8.99
N GLU A 139 11.81 -2.60 -9.16
CA GLU A 139 11.58 -1.15 -9.04
C GLU A 139 11.83 -0.66 -7.61
N LEU A 140 11.40 -1.43 -6.61
CA LEU A 140 11.67 -1.19 -5.20
C LEU A 140 13.19 -1.14 -4.90
N GLU A 141 13.97 -2.14 -5.37
CA GLU A 141 15.42 -2.14 -5.14
C GLU A 141 16.14 -0.98 -5.86
N LEU A 142 15.67 -0.59 -7.05
CA LEU A 142 16.17 0.60 -7.75
C LEU A 142 15.90 1.88 -6.97
N ALA A 143 14.70 2.03 -6.42
CA ALA A 143 14.33 3.17 -5.58
C ALA A 143 15.17 3.20 -4.30
N ARG A 144 15.38 2.05 -3.65
CA ARG A 144 16.25 1.92 -2.48
C ARG A 144 17.69 2.35 -2.79
N GLY A 145 18.24 1.88 -3.92
CA GLY A 145 19.56 2.29 -4.38
C GLY A 145 19.68 3.79 -4.67
N ALA A 146 18.63 4.41 -5.23
CA ALA A 146 18.59 5.85 -5.45
C ALA A 146 18.54 6.64 -4.12
N ASN A 147 17.73 6.20 -3.16
CA ASN A 147 17.63 6.82 -1.84
C ASN A 147 18.94 6.73 -1.05
N LEU A 148 19.60 5.58 -1.04
CA LEU A 148 20.91 5.41 -0.40
C LEU A 148 21.97 6.35 -1.02
N ARG A 149 21.95 6.50 -2.36
CA ARG A 149 22.84 7.44 -3.05
C ARG A 149 22.55 8.90 -2.68
N ALA A 150 21.27 9.29 -2.64
CA ALA A 150 20.86 10.63 -2.24
C ALA A 150 21.19 10.93 -0.77
N ALA A 151 20.98 9.98 0.13
CA ALA A 151 21.32 10.10 1.55
C ALA A 151 22.84 10.28 1.74
N LYS A 152 23.64 9.44 1.05
CA LYS A 152 25.10 9.58 1.06
C LYS A 152 25.55 10.94 0.52
N LEU A 153 24.99 11.38 -0.60
CA LEU A 153 25.31 12.70 -1.16
C LEU A 153 24.96 13.84 -0.20
N LYS A 154 23.80 13.79 0.46
CA LYS A 154 23.43 14.77 1.49
C LYS A 154 24.40 14.76 2.66
N GLN A 155 24.83 13.59 3.11
CA GLN A 155 25.80 13.44 4.19
C GLN A 155 27.18 13.99 3.78
N ASP A 156 27.67 13.63 2.60
CA ASP A 156 28.95 14.10 2.06
C ASP A 156 28.93 15.64 1.93
N ASN A 157 27.87 16.21 1.34
CA ASN A 157 27.68 17.67 1.25
C ASN A 157 27.62 18.33 2.63
N PHE A 158 26.91 17.74 3.59
CA PHE A 158 26.83 18.28 4.95
C PHE A 158 28.19 18.28 5.64
N ILE A 159 28.98 17.21 5.46
CA ILE A 159 30.34 17.10 6.00
C ILE A 159 31.26 18.16 5.35
N GLU A 160 31.19 18.35 4.04
CA GLU A 160 31.94 19.38 3.32
C GLU A 160 31.55 20.80 3.75
N ASP A 161 30.25 21.13 3.75
CA ASP A 161 29.73 22.43 4.20
C ASP A 161 30.11 22.72 5.66
N THR A 162 30.07 21.70 6.52
CA THR A 162 30.48 21.82 7.93
C THR A 162 31.98 22.06 8.03
N ALA A 163 32.79 21.37 7.24
CA ALA A 163 34.24 21.56 7.22
C ALA A 163 34.64 22.96 6.72
N ASP A 164 33.91 23.51 5.75
CA ASP A 164 34.14 24.87 5.25
C ASP A 164 33.74 25.94 6.28
N LYS A 165 32.59 25.77 6.95
CA LYS A 165 32.17 26.68 8.04
C LYS A 165 33.14 26.63 9.22
N VAL A 166 33.56 25.44 9.64
CA VAL A 166 34.54 25.27 10.73
C VAL A 166 35.89 25.89 10.37
N ALA A 167 36.32 25.75 9.11
CA ALA A 167 37.55 26.40 8.64
C ALA A 167 37.45 27.92 8.67
N GLY A 168 36.34 28.51 8.20
CA GLY A 168 36.11 29.96 8.25
C GLY A 168 36.16 30.50 9.68
N VAL A 169 35.42 29.87 10.60
CA VAL A 169 35.43 30.26 12.02
C VAL A 169 36.83 30.12 12.63
N ALA A 170 37.56 29.06 12.30
CA ALA A 170 38.89 28.84 12.85
C ALA A 170 39.91 29.87 12.34
N GLU A 171 39.86 30.24 11.06
CA GLU A 171 40.69 31.30 10.48
C GLU A 171 40.37 32.67 11.10
N GLU A 172 39.09 32.99 11.30
CA GLU A 172 38.63 34.22 11.99
C GLU A 172 39.15 34.30 13.44
N GLN A 173 39.25 33.16 14.13
CA GLN A 173 39.80 33.05 15.48
C GLN A 173 41.35 33.01 15.50
N GLY A 174 42.00 33.17 14.35
CA GLY A 174 43.47 33.23 14.25
C GLY A 174 44.17 31.87 14.35
N LEU A 175 43.45 30.75 14.18
CA LEU A 175 44.08 29.43 14.12
C LEU A 175 44.92 29.30 12.84
N SER A 176 46.11 28.72 12.98
CA SER A 176 46.98 28.49 11.82
C SER A 176 46.34 27.50 10.84
N ARG A 177 46.58 27.68 9.54
CA ARG A 177 46.10 26.76 8.48
C ARG A 177 46.43 25.30 8.74
N LYS A 178 47.59 25.01 9.33
CA LYS A 178 48.00 23.66 9.70
C LYS A 178 47.04 23.00 10.71
N VAL A 179 46.53 23.78 11.66
CA VAL A 179 45.56 23.31 12.68
C VAL A 179 44.18 23.14 12.07
N VAL A 180 43.75 24.06 11.19
CA VAL A 180 42.50 23.95 10.43
C VAL A 180 42.50 22.69 9.57
N ASP A 181 43.59 22.44 8.82
CA ASP A 181 43.76 21.24 8.00
C ASP A 181 43.76 19.96 8.85
N GLN A 182 44.31 20.01 10.06
CA GLN A 182 44.27 18.89 11.00
C GLN A 182 42.85 18.60 11.47
N ILE A 183 42.08 19.63 11.84
CA ILE A 183 40.66 19.49 12.27
C ILE A 183 39.82 18.90 11.14
N ARG A 184 39.95 19.40 9.91
CA ARG A 184 39.21 18.87 8.74
C ARG A 184 39.46 17.38 8.52
N ARG A 185 40.72 16.94 8.69
CA ARG A 185 41.12 15.55 8.46
C ARG A 185 40.78 14.61 9.62
N GLU A 186 41.11 15.00 10.85
CA GLU A 186 41.06 14.11 12.02
C GLU A 186 39.71 14.14 12.73
N VAL A 187 38.99 15.27 12.66
CA VAL A 187 37.68 15.42 13.32
C VAL A 187 36.54 15.23 12.32
N LEU A 188 36.65 15.81 11.12
CA LEU A 188 35.58 15.80 10.13
C LEU A 188 35.76 14.75 9.02
N GLY A 189 36.91 14.06 8.99
CA GLY A 189 37.19 12.98 8.03
C GLY A 189 37.33 13.43 6.57
N VAL A 190 37.42 14.73 6.30
CA VAL A 190 37.50 15.29 4.94
C VAL A 190 38.96 15.33 4.52
N LYS A 191 39.31 14.64 3.43
CA LYS A 191 40.65 14.77 2.84
C LYS A 191 40.76 16.08 2.07
N LYS A 192 41.98 16.63 2.04
CA LYS A 192 42.32 17.92 1.43
C LYS A 192 41.69 18.05 0.03
N ALA A 193 41.04 19.18 -0.24
CA ALA A 193 40.80 19.60 -1.62
C ALA A 193 42.18 19.94 -2.22
N ASP A 194 42.76 18.98 -2.93
CA ASP A 194 43.93 19.26 -3.75
C ASP A 194 43.47 20.21 -4.86
N LYS A 195 44.06 21.41 -4.86
CA LYS A 195 43.92 22.41 -5.92
C LYS A 195 44.49 21.91 -7.23
#